data_AF-A0A521YI57-F1
#
_entry.id   AF-A0A521YI57-F1
#
_cell.length_a   1.000
_cell.length_b   1.000
_cell.length_c   1.000
_cell.angle_alpha   90.00
_cell.angle_beta   90.00
_cell.angle_gamma   90.00
#
_symmetry.space_group_name_H-M   'P 1'
#
loop_
_entity.id
_entity.type
_entity.pdbx_description
1 polymer ?
#
loop_
_entity_poly.entity_id
_entity_poly.type
_entity_poly.pdbx_seq_one_letter_code
_entity_poly.pdbx_strand_id
1 'polypeptide(L)'
;MTFEVVDHKGVTMQVGKTVFKPKNSSDWTPERIGQLSTQDIRQLRVNAERLGEAAIVAQCDGALAARKPAAKRRSAPSAHAKRPSRLVSRGKAFQARGVYLPGADSSWSGVRRSDGVVVISIWAGAVVSSEGGCSCLLWAPNADGSRPWSDTPGGKERLEHCQLALRQHGAEGLLVYGEPLDGHVPEDKARTVYGVDPELVVQLRVEQRGAEYWAVWGAKAKERPL
;
A
#
# COMPACT_ATOMS: atom_id res chain seq x y z
N MET A 1 -22.02 -52.50 -38.51
CA MET A 1 -20.90 -53.24 -37.92
C MET A 1 -20.73 -52.72 -36.51
N THR A 2 -21.15 -53.54 -35.56
CA THR A 2 -21.10 -53.32 -34.12
C THR A 2 -19.67 -53.51 -33.64
N PHE A 3 -19.20 -52.65 -32.75
CA PHE A 3 -18.17 -53.03 -31.79
C PHE A 3 -18.59 -52.49 -30.42
N GLU A 4 -19.18 -53.38 -29.63
CA GLU A 4 -19.28 -53.24 -28.18
C GLU A 4 -17.92 -53.63 -27.59
N VAL A 5 -17.40 -52.81 -26.69
CA VAL A 5 -16.43 -53.25 -25.69
C VAL A 5 -17.11 -53.08 -24.35
N VAL A 6 -17.41 -54.21 -23.73
CA VAL A 6 -17.81 -54.32 -22.32
C VAL A 6 -16.58 -54.81 -21.58
N ASP A 7 -16.15 -54.07 -20.55
CA ASP A 7 -15.33 -54.63 -19.48
C ASP A 7 -15.97 -54.30 -18.11
N HIS A 8 -15.78 -55.26 -17.22
CA HIS A 8 -16.42 -55.55 -15.97
C HIS A 8 -15.87 -54.72 -14.82
N LYS A 9 -16.68 -53.77 -14.35
CA LYS A 9 -16.92 -53.45 -12.93
C LYS A 9 -17.92 -52.32 -12.88
N GLY A 10 -19.14 -52.64 -12.46
CA GLY A 10 -20.24 -51.68 -12.36
C GLY A 10 -19.93 -50.55 -11.40
N VAL A 11 -19.63 -49.37 -11.93
CA VAL A 11 -19.98 -48.07 -11.35
C VAL A 11 -20.29 -47.15 -12.52
N THR A 12 -21.57 -46.88 -12.75
CA THR A 12 -22.03 -45.76 -13.57
C THR A 12 -21.62 -44.46 -12.86
N MET A 13 -20.48 -43.89 -13.24
CA MET A 13 -20.19 -42.50 -12.93
C MET A 13 -21.14 -41.63 -13.76
N GLN A 14 -22.25 -41.23 -13.14
CA GLN A 14 -22.96 -40.03 -13.54
C GLN A 14 -22.02 -38.84 -13.30
N VAL A 15 -21.24 -38.46 -14.30
CA VAL A 15 -20.62 -37.14 -14.33
C VAL A 15 -21.77 -36.16 -14.52
N GLY A 16 -22.26 -35.64 -13.39
CA GLY A 16 -23.22 -34.56 -13.36
C GLY A 16 -22.73 -33.45 -14.28
N LYS A 17 -23.62 -33.06 -15.21
CA LYS A 17 -23.56 -31.81 -15.95
C LYS A 17 -23.42 -30.66 -14.94
N THR A 18 -22.21 -30.31 -14.54
CA THR A 18 -21.93 -28.98 -14.00
C THR A 18 -21.79 -28.06 -15.18
N VAL A 19 -22.91 -27.43 -15.46
CA VAL A 19 -23.11 -26.28 -16.32
C VAL A 19 -21.99 -25.27 -16.09
N PHE A 20 -20.97 -25.27 -16.95
CA PHE A 20 -20.17 -24.08 -17.18
C PHE A 20 -21.12 -23.05 -17.77
N LYS A 21 -21.70 -22.21 -16.91
CA LYS A 21 -22.39 -21.00 -17.35
C LYS A 21 -21.33 -20.10 -17.99
N PRO A 22 -21.42 -19.77 -19.29
CA PRO A 22 -20.64 -18.66 -19.81
C PRO A 22 -21.12 -17.41 -19.06
N LYS A 23 -20.21 -16.73 -18.35
CA LYS A 23 -20.46 -15.41 -17.79
C LYS A 23 -20.54 -14.44 -18.97
N ASN A 24 -21.74 -14.31 -19.50
CA ASN A 24 -22.05 -13.45 -20.64
C ASN A 24 -21.77 -11.98 -20.29
N SER A 25 -21.56 -11.18 -21.35
CA SER A 25 -21.41 -9.73 -21.40
C SER A 25 -22.45 -8.89 -20.64
N SER A 26 -23.47 -9.51 -20.06
CA SER A 26 -24.54 -8.89 -19.25
C SER A 26 -24.08 -8.36 -17.88
N ASP A 27 -22.92 -8.78 -17.37
CA ASP A 27 -22.42 -8.34 -16.05
C ASP A 27 -21.70 -6.98 -16.09
N TRP A 28 -21.40 -6.48 -17.27
CA TRP A 28 -20.64 -5.24 -17.50
C TRP A 28 -21.57 -4.12 -17.95
N THR A 29 -22.28 -3.54 -17.00
CA THR A 29 -23.09 -2.33 -17.23
C THR A 29 -22.22 -1.07 -17.20
N PRO A 30 -22.61 0.01 -17.90
CA PRO A 30 -21.85 1.26 -17.92
C PRO A 30 -21.65 1.86 -16.51
N GLU A 31 -22.59 1.66 -15.58
CA GLU A 31 -22.47 2.10 -14.19
C GLU A 31 -21.35 1.35 -13.47
N ARG A 32 -21.25 0.04 -13.69
CA ARG A 32 -20.23 -0.82 -13.08
C ARG A 32 -18.85 -0.50 -13.63
N ILE A 33 -18.74 -0.30 -14.94
CA ILE A 33 -17.51 0.15 -15.60
C ILE A 33 -17.11 1.54 -15.08
N GLY A 34 -18.08 2.42 -14.82
CA GLY A 34 -17.85 3.75 -14.24
C GLY A 34 -17.22 3.73 -12.85
N GLN A 35 -17.55 2.73 -12.04
CA GLN A 35 -17.01 2.53 -10.68
C GLN A 35 -15.58 1.94 -10.64
N LEU A 36 -15.11 1.39 -11.75
CA LEU A 36 -13.77 0.79 -11.83
C LEU A 36 -12.67 1.85 -11.87
N SER A 37 -11.46 1.49 -11.45
CA SER A 37 -10.29 2.35 -11.64
C SER A 37 -9.97 2.51 -13.14
N THR A 38 -9.24 3.56 -13.52
CA THR A 38 -8.84 3.75 -14.93
C THR A 38 -8.01 2.58 -15.46
N GLN A 39 -7.23 1.95 -14.57
CA GLN A 39 -6.43 0.77 -14.90
C GLN A 39 -7.32 -0.46 -15.10
N ASP A 40 -8.32 -0.67 -14.26
CA ASP A 40 -9.27 -1.77 -14.40
C ASP A 40 -10.12 -1.64 -15.66
N ILE A 41 -10.51 -0.42 -16.05
CA ILE A 41 -11.21 -0.16 -17.32
C ILE A 41 -10.30 -0.48 -18.52
N ARG A 42 -9.00 -0.13 -18.45
CA ARG A 42 -8.02 -0.49 -19.50
C ARG A 42 -7.79 -2.00 -19.58
N GLN A 43 -7.69 -2.68 -18.43
CA GLN A 43 -7.53 -4.12 -18.39
C GLN A 43 -8.78 -4.85 -18.89
N LEU A 44 -9.97 -4.37 -18.53
CA LEU A 44 -11.25 -4.88 -19.03
C LEU A 44 -11.37 -4.71 -20.54
N ARG A 45 -10.95 -3.55 -21.08
CA ARG A 45 -10.91 -3.30 -22.53
C ARG A 45 -10.00 -4.29 -23.26
N VAL A 46 -8.78 -4.51 -22.79
CA VAL A 46 -7.83 -5.47 -23.40
C VAL A 46 -8.39 -6.90 -23.35
N ASN A 47 -9.03 -7.26 -22.24
CA ASN A 47 -9.66 -8.57 -22.10
C ASN A 47 -10.87 -8.72 -23.05
N ALA A 48 -11.70 -7.70 -23.17
CA ALA A 48 -12.85 -7.68 -24.07
C ALA A 48 -12.44 -7.72 -25.54
N GLU A 49 -11.38 -7.00 -25.91
CA GLU A 49 -10.79 -7.03 -27.26
C GLU A 49 -10.30 -8.44 -27.63
N ARG A 50 -9.59 -9.10 -26.71
CA ARG A 50 -9.14 -10.50 -26.90
C ARG A 50 -10.30 -11.49 -27.05
N LEU A 51 -11.45 -11.20 -26.42
CA LEU A 51 -12.64 -12.04 -26.43
C LEU A 51 -13.64 -11.65 -27.54
N GLY A 52 -13.35 -10.62 -28.35
CA GLY A 52 -14.23 -10.16 -29.42
C GLY A 52 -15.49 -9.42 -28.93
N GLU A 53 -15.53 -9.00 -27.67
CA GLU A 53 -16.68 -8.36 -27.03
C GLU A 53 -16.73 -6.85 -27.35
N ALA A 54 -17.04 -6.52 -28.60
CA ALA A 54 -16.99 -5.16 -29.14
C ALA A 54 -17.87 -4.15 -28.35
N ALA A 55 -18.99 -4.60 -27.78
CA ALA A 55 -19.88 -3.75 -26.98
C ALA A 55 -19.21 -3.31 -25.66
N ILE A 56 -18.44 -4.18 -25.01
CA ILE A 56 -17.72 -3.86 -23.77
C ILE A 56 -16.51 -2.97 -24.08
N VAL A 57 -15.83 -3.20 -25.21
CA VAL A 57 -14.75 -2.32 -25.69
C VAL A 57 -15.28 -0.90 -25.90
N ALA A 58 -16.40 -0.74 -26.60
CA ALA A 58 -17.03 0.57 -26.84
C ALA A 58 -17.46 1.26 -25.52
N GLN A 59 -17.97 0.51 -24.54
CA GLN A 59 -18.31 1.05 -23.23
C GLN A 59 -17.06 1.47 -22.43
N CYS A 60 -15.98 0.69 -22.50
CA CYS A 60 -14.70 1.06 -21.87
C CYS A 60 -14.09 2.30 -22.53
N ASP A 61 -14.13 2.38 -23.86
CA ASP A 61 -13.67 3.55 -24.61
C ASP A 61 -14.49 4.80 -24.30
N GLY A 62 -15.82 4.65 -24.22
CA GLY A 62 -16.72 5.71 -23.77
C GLY A 62 -16.43 6.17 -22.33
N ALA A 63 -16.20 5.22 -21.41
CA ALA A 63 -15.85 5.52 -20.02
C ALA A 63 -14.47 6.19 -19.90
N LEU A 64 -13.49 5.79 -20.72
CA LEU A 64 -12.16 6.40 -20.77
C LEU A 64 -12.20 7.80 -21.42
N ALA A 65 -13.05 8.01 -22.43
CA ALA A 65 -13.22 9.31 -23.10
C ALA A 65 -14.03 10.29 -22.25
N ALA A 66 -15.07 9.83 -21.54
CA ALA A 66 -15.87 10.63 -20.62
C ALA A 66 -15.09 11.03 -19.36
N ARG A 67 -14.06 10.25 -18.99
CA ARG A 67 -13.04 10.69 -18.03
C ARG A 67 -12.22 11.79 -18.69
N LYS A 68 -12.63 13.04 -18.45
CA LYS A 68 -11.85 14.23 -18.81
C LYS A 68 -10.37 13.94 -18.56
N PRO A 69 -9.45 14.21 -19.52
CA PRO A 69 -8.04 14.07 -19.26
C PRO A 69 -7.79 14.81 -17.96
N ALA A 70 -7.18 14.12 -16.99
CA ALA A 70 -6.88 14.72 -15.70
C ALA A 70 -6.05 15.96 -16.00
N ALA A 71 -6.71 17.12 -16.10
CA ALA A 71 -6.10 18.41 -16.00
C ALA A 71 -5.25 18.25 -14.76
N LYS A 72 -3.91 18.25 -14.94
CA LYS A 72 -2.90 18.07 -13.89
C LYS A 72 -3.55 18.57 -12.63
N ARG A 73 -4.06 17.65 -11.80
CA ARG A 73 -4.56 18.02 -10.49
C ARG A 73 -3.26 18.38 -9.83
N ARG A 74 -2.89 19.65 -9.95
CA ARG A 74 -2.17 20.38 -8.94
C ARG A 74 -2.97 20.02 -7.72
N SER A 75 -2.48 19.00 -7.01
CA SER A 75 -2.76 18.84 -5.60
C SER A 75 -2.78 20.26 -5.09
N ALA A 76 -3.94 20.70 -4.61
CA ALA A 76 -4.03 21.96 -3.90
C ALA A 76 -2.80 21.98 -2.99
N PRO A 77 -1.96 23.02 -3.05
CA PRO A 77 -0.70 22.99 -2.33
C PRO A 77 -1.07 22.68 -0.89
N SER A 78 -0.74 21.47 -0.42
CA SER A 78 -0.73 21.18 1.00
C SER A 78 0.12 22.31 1.56
N ALA A 79 -0.47 23.12 2.44
CA ALA A 79 0.14 24.30 3.03
C ALA A 79 1.63 24.02 3.20
N HIS A 80 2.44 24.74 2.42
CA HIS A 80 3.83 24.39 2.12
C HIS A 80 4.63 24.18 3.41
N ALA A 81 4.74 22.92 3.85
CA ALA A 81 5.99 22.44 4.40
C ALA A 81 7.03 22.79 3.33
N LYS A 82 7.94 23.71 3.66
CA LYS A 82 9.03 24.17 2.79
C LYS A 82 9.58 22.94 2.07
N ARG A 83 9.77 23.03 0.74
CA ARG A 83 10.48 21.98 0.01
C ARG A 83 11.75 21.64 0.79
N PRO A 84 11.94 20.38 1.23
CA PRO A 84 13.09 20.01 2.01
C PRO A 84 14.34 20.35 1.20
N SER A 85 15.14 21.28 1.72
CA SER A 85 16.22 21.91 0.96
C SER A 85 17.44 21.00 0.81
N ARG A 86 17.45 19.85 1.51
CA ARG A 86 18.58 18.91 1.53
C ARG A 86 18.13 17.45 1.75
N LEU A 87 17.53 16.85 0.72
CA LEU A 87 17.24 15.42 0.74
C LEU A 87 18.53 14.60 0.69
N VAL A 88 18.68 13.66 1.63
CA VAL A 88 19.78 12.69 1.69
C VAL A 88 19.24 11.27 1.66
N SER A 89 20.12 10.27 1.54
CA SER A 89 19.70 8.86 1.65
C SER A 89 19.14 8.55 3.04
N ARG A 90 18.23 7.57 3.13
CA ARG A 90 17.64 7.14 4.41
C ARG A 90 18.71 6.84 5.46
N GLY A 91 19.72 6.02 5.11
CA GLY A 91 20.82 5.69 6.03
C GLY A 91 21.56 6.93 6.57
N LYS A 92 21.84 7.92 5.72
CA LYS A 92 22.46 9.19 6.16
C LYS A 92 21.54 10.01 7.06
N ALA A 93 20.24 10.01 6.81
CA ALA A 93 19.29 10.71 7.67
C ALA A 93 19.21 10.07 9.06
N PHE A 94 19.20 8.73 9.16
CA PHE A 94 19.28 8.03 10.44
C PHE A 94 20.59 8.33 11.17
N GLN A 95 21.73 8.34 10.47
CA GLN A 95 23.03 8.70 11.08
C GLN A 95 23.06 10.13 11.60
N ALA A 96 22.46 11.10 10.88
CA ALA A 96 22.30 12.47 11.35
C ALA A 96 21.42 12.56 12.61
N ARG A 97 20.55 11.58 12.82
CA ARG A 97 19.77 11.36 14.03
C ARG A 97 20.46 10.40 15.02
N GLY A 98 21.77 10.15 14.92
CA GLY A 98 22.50 9.29 15.86
C GLY A 98 22.08 7.81 15.86
N VAL A 99 21.40 7.35 14.82
CA VAL A 99 20.96 5.95 14.66
C VAL A 99 21.76 5.28 13.55
N TYR A 100 22.30 4.11 13.86
CA TYR A 100 22.97 3.25 12.87
C TYR A 100 22.07 2.07 12.57
N LEU A 101 21.61 1.98 11.32
CA LEU A 101 20.72 0.91 10.87
C LEU A 101 21.53 -0.39 10.67
N PRO A 102 21.05 -1.55 11.19
CA PRO A 102 21.67 -2.84 10.93
C PRO A 102 21.68 -3.22 9.45
N GLY A 103 20.62 -2.89 8.70
CA GLY A 103 20.54 -3.05 7.25
C GLY A 103 20.19 -1.73 6.58
N ALA A 104 21.16 -1.07 5.93
CA ALA A 104 20.93 0.24 5.29
C ALA A 104 19.77 0.23 4.28
N ASP A 105 19.58 -0.89 3.58
CA ASP A 105 18.62 -1.03 2.48
C ASP A 105 17.27 -1.61 2.94
N SER A 106 17.23 -2.36 4.03
CA SER A 106 16.04 -3.05 4.52
C SER A 106 15.46 -2.47 5.82
N SER A 107 16.26 -1.82 6.66
CA SER A 107 15.81 -1.27 7.93
C SER A 107 15.05 0.04 7.71
N TRP A 108 13.85 0.12 8.29
CA TRP A 108 12.96 1.28 8.23
C TRP A 108 12.88 2.04 9.55
N SER A 109 13.58 1.56 10.58
CA SER A 109 13.54 2.11 11.93
C SER A 109 14.79 1.71 12.70
N GLY A 110 15.11 2.43 13.77
CA GLY A 110 16.21 2.08 14.65
C GLY A 110 16.13 2.82 15.98
N VAL A 111 16.89 2.34 16.96
CA VAL A 111 16.97 2.96 18.29
C VAL A 111 18.25 3.79 18.39
N ARG A 112 18.11 5.05 18.81
CA ARG A 112 19.24 5.92 19.08
C ARG A 112 19.93 5.48 20.37
N ARG A 113 21.23 5.20 20.30
CA ARG A 113 21.99 4.65 21.44
C ARG A 113 22.13 5.61 22.62
N SER A 114 22.07 6.92 22.39
CA SER A 114 22.31 7.93 23.43
C SER A 114 21.16 8.08 24.42
N ASP A 115 19.92 7.92 23.97
CA ASP A 115 18.70 8.21 24.75
C ASP A 115 17.63 7.12 24.64
N GLY A 116 17.86 6.09 23.82
CA GLY A 116 16.89 5.01 23.61
C GLY A 116 15.69 5.40 22.76
N VAL A 117 15.69 6.60 22.14
CA VAL A 117 14.58 7.07 21.31
C VAL A 117 14.49 6.23 20.04
N VAL A 118 13.28 5.74 19.76
CA VAL A 118 12.96 5.07 18.50
C VAL A 118 12.81 6.12 17.39
N VAL A 119 13.56 5.94 16.30
CA VAL A 119 13.42 6.73 15.07
C VAL A 119 12.81 5.82 14.00
N ILE A 120 11.76 6.28 13.33
CA ILE A 120 11.04 5.51 12.30
C ILE A 120 10.93 6.34 11.03
N SER A 121 11.22 5.74 9.89
CA SER A 121 10.99 6.38 8.59
C SER A 121 9.56 6.14 8.10
N ILE A 122 8.91 7.19 7.61
CA ILE A 122 7.51 7.19 7.18
C ILE A 122 7.43 7.75 5.77
N TRP A 123 6.65 7.10 4.90
CA TRP A 123 6.46 7.64 3.57
C TRP A 123 5.57 8.88 3.60
N ALA A 124 6.08 10.02 3.11
CA ALA A 124 5.33 11.27 3.14
C ALA A 124 3.98 11.15 2.39
N GLY A 125 3.95 10.38 1.30
CA GLY A 125 2.72 10.12 0.53
C GLY A 125 1.72 9.18 1.20
N ALA A 126 2.13 8.44 2.24
CA ALA A 126 1.26 7.55 3.01
C ALA A 126 0.64 8.25 4.23
N VAL A 127 1.04 9.50 4.52
CA VAL A 127 0.51 10.27 5.64
C VAL A 127 -0.94 10.67 5.35
N VAL A 128 -1.83 10.27 6.25
CA VAL A 128 -3.22 10.72 6.27
C VAL A 128 -3.32 11.90 7.23
N SER A 129 -3.62 13.07 6.67
CA SER A 129 -3.92 14.29 7.44
C SER A 129 -5.41 14.42 7.67
N SER A 130 -5.80 14.71 8.92
CA SER A 130 -7.18 15.04 9.31
C SER A 130 -7.19 16.34 10.11
N GLU A 131 -8.38 16.88 10.33
CA GLU A 131 -8.55 17.96 11.30
C GLU A 131 -8.01 17.47 12.66
N GLY A 132 -7.08 18.23 13.25
CA GLY A 132 -6.41 17.86 14.49
C GLY A 132 -5.12 17.05 14.35
N GLY A 133 -4.72 16.48 13.21
CA GLY A 133 -3.40 15.84 13.15
C GLY A 133 -3.14 14.94 11.97
N CYS A 134 -2.04 14.20 12.06
CA CYS A 134 -1.58 13.28 11.03
C CYS A 134 -1.49 11.87 11.60
N SER A 135 -1.70 10.88 10.73
CA SER A 135 -1.47 9.49 11.07
C SER A 135 -0.93 8.69 9.89
N CYS A 136 -0.18 7.64 10.19
CA CYS A 136 0.34 6.71 9.18
C CYS A 136 0.41 5.30 9.77
N LEU A 137 0.09 4.29 8.97
CA LEU A 137 0.35 2.90 9.34
C LEU A 137 1.87 2.69 9.41
N LEU A 138 2.36 2.11 10.51
CA LEU A 138 3.77 1.79 10.69
C LEU A 138 4.06 0.31 10.45
N TRP A 139 3.14 -0.56 10.89
CA TRP A 139 3.25 -2.00 10.72
C TRP A 139 1.88 -2.66 10.87
N ALA A 140 1.64 -3.73 10.11
CA ALA A 140 0.46 -4.59 10.24
C ALA A 140 0.84 -6.02 9.84
N PRO A 141 0.15 -7.06 10.34
CA PRO A 141 0.41 -8.43 9.93
C PRO A 141 0.19 -8.62 8.43
N ASN A 142 0.95 -9.54 7.84
CA ASN A 142 0.78 -9.96 6.45
C ASN A 142 -0.40 -10.93 6.32
N ALA A 143 -1.62 -10.43 6.48
CA ALA A 143 -2.83 -11.22 6.23
C ALA A 143 -3.01 -11.42 4.72
N ASP A 144 -3.16 -12.67 4.28
CA ASP A 144 -3.44 -13.07 2.89
C ASP A 144 -2.47 -12.51 1.84
N GLY A 145 -1.20 -12.27 2.22
CA GLY A 145 -0.21 -11.69 1.32
C GLY A 145 -0.38 -10.19 1.06
N SER A 146 -1.24 -9.49 1.82
CA SER A 146 -1.48 -8.05 1.65
C SER A 146 -0.27 -7.18 1.93
N ARG A 147 0.68 -7.66 2.76
CA ARG A 147 1.87 -6.90 3.19
C ARG A 147 3.09 -7.81 3.35
N PRO A 148 3.66 -8.36 2.26
CA PRO A 148 4.79 -9.29 2.34
C PRO A 148 6.01 -8.70 3.06
N TRP A 149 6.19 -7.38 2.99
CA TRP A 149 7.28 -6.68 3.67
C TRP A 149 7.26 -6.84 5.20
N SER A 150 6.09 -7.02 5.82
CA SER A 150 5.96 -7.15 7.27
C SER A 150 6.69 -8.37 7.84
N ASP A 151 6.81 -9.43 7.03
CA ASP A 151 7.46 -10.69 7.43
C ASP A 151 8.97 -10.70 7.15
N THR A 152 9.47 -9.72 6.40
CA THR A 152 10.90 -9.57 6.14
C THR A 152 11.67 -9.22 7.42
N PRO A 153 13.00 -9.40 7.47
CA PRO A 153 13.79 -8.96 8.62
C PRO A 153 13.57 -7.48 8.99
N GLY A 154 13.49 -6.60 8.00
CA GLY A 154 13.20 -5.17 8.22
C GLY A 154 11.77 -4.91 8.74
N GLY A 155 10.80 -5.72 8.32
CA GLY A 155 9.43 -5.69 8.84
C GLY A 155 9.36 -6.11 10.31
N LYS A 156 10.04 -7.20 10.69
CA LYS A 156 10.12 -7.69 12.07
C LYS A 156 10.85 -6.72 12.99
N GLU A 157 11.98 -6.17 12.52
CA GLU A 157 12.71 -5.09 13.20
C GLU A 157 11.79 -3.88 13.46
N ARG A 158 11.01 -3.47 12.46
CA ARG A 158 10.07 -2.35 12.60
C ARG A 158 8.95 -2.65 13.60
N LEU A 159 8.46 -3.89 13.68
CA LEU A 159 7.51 -4.31 14.70
C LEU A 159 8.09 -4.17 16.11
N GLU A 160 9.30 -4.67 16.35
CA GLU A 160 9.99 -4.56 17.64
C GLU A 160 10.14 -3.08 18.08
N HIS A 161 10.51 -2.21 17.14
CA HIS A 161 10.60 -0.77 17.38
C HIS A 161 9.24 -0.11 17.62
N CYS A 162 8.17 -0.53 16.93
CA CYS A 162 6.82 -0.04 17.21
C CYS A 162 6.37 -0.41 18.62
N GLN A 163 6.64 -1.64 19.05
CA GLN A 163 6.34 -2.10 20.41
C GLN A 163 7.15 -1.33 21.47
N LEU A 164 8.42 -1.02 21.19
CA LEU A 164 9.24 -0.22 22.08
C LEU A 164 8.72 1.22 22.19
N ALA A 165 8.44 1.86 21.05
CA ALA A 165 7.90 3.22 20.99
C ALA A 165 6.52 3.33 21.67
N LEU A 166 5.68 2.29 21.56
CA LEU A 166 4.40 2.21 22.27
C LEU A 166 4.62 2.22 23.80
N ARG A 167 5.58 1.44 24.31
CA ARG A 167 5.93 1.40 25.75
C ARG A 167 6.54 2.71 26.25
N GLN A 168 7.31 3.40 25.42
CA GLN A 168 7.96 4.67 25.76
C GLN A 168 7.06 5.89 25.54
N HIS A 169 5.89 5.72 24.93
CA HIS A 169 4.95 6.78 24.56
C HIS A 169 5.53 7.87 23.63
N GLY A 170 6.62 7.60 22.93
CA GLY A 170 7.27 8.57 22.06
C GLY A 170 8.23 7.95 21.07
N ALA A 171 8.28 8.54 19.88
CA ALA A 171 9.24 8.25 18.82
C ALA A 171 9.42 9.47 17.91
N GLU A 172 10.51 9.45 17.14
CA GLU A 172 10.77 10.42 16.08
C GLU A 172 10.43 9.82 14.71
N GLY A 173 9.79 10.61 13.86
CA GLY A 173 9.48 10.27 12.47
C GLY A 173 10.37 11.02 11.49
N LEU A 174 10.96 10.30 10.54
CA LEU A 174 11.64 10.87 9.38
C LEU A 174 10.76 10.70 8.14
N LEU A 175 10.42 11.80 7.48
CA LEU A 175 9.63 11.76 6.25
C LEU A 175 10.53 11.44 5.07
N VAL A 176 10.25 10.31 4.43
CA VAL A 176 10.88 9.93 3.17
C VAL A 176 10.00 10.52 2.04
N TYR A 177 10.63 11.02 0.97
CA TYR A 177 9.97 11.56 -0.22
C TYR A 177 10.34 10.79 -1.49
N GLY A 178 9.37 10.61 -2.39
CA GLY A 178 9.52 9.89 -3.65
C GLY A 178 8.20 9.45 -4.25
N GLU A 179 8.28 8.55 -5.22
CA GLU A 179 7.15 8.06 -6.01
C GLU A 179 6.87 6.60 -5.67
N PRO A 180 5.64 6.25 -5.23
CA PRO A 180 5.26 4.85 -5.04
C PRO A 180 5.27 4.11 -6.38
N LEU A 181 5.46 2.80 -6.32
CA LEU A 181 5.22 1.91 -7.47
C LEU A 181 3.78 1.40 -7.38
N ASP A 182 3.01 1.56 -8.46
CA ASP A 182 1.61 1.13 -8.50
C ASP A 182 1.48 -0.36 -8.15
N GLY A 183 0.52 -0.68 -7.27
CA GLY A 183 0.29 -2.04 -6.79
C GLY A 183 1.25 -2.52 -5.69
N HIS A 184 2.22 -1.70 -5.28
CA HIS A 184 3.14 -2.01 -4.18
C HIS A 184 3.02 -0.99 -3.06
N VAL A 185 3.21 -1.46 -1.83
CA VAL A 185 3.45 -0.55 -0.71
C VAL A 185 4.87 0.03 -0.83
N PRO A 186 5.06 1.33 -0.57
CA PRO A 186 6.36 2.00 -0.71
C PRO A 186 7.47 1.37 0.11
N GLU A 187 7.12 0.75 1.23
CA GLU A 187 8.02 0.01 2.12
C GLU A 187 8.65 -1.23 1.46
N ASP A 188 7.92 -1.85 0.53
CA ASP A 188 8.35 -2.99 -0.27
C ASP A 188 9.08 -2.51 -1.53
N LYS A 189 8.39 -1.71 -2.35
CA LYS A 189 8.91 -1.20 -3.62
C LYS A 189 8.38 0.20 -3.91
N ALA A 190 9.30 1.07 -4.31
CA ALA A 190 9.01 2.41 -4.81
C ALA A 190 9.54 2.55 -6.24
N ARG A 191 8.89 3.40 -7.03
CA ARG A 191 9.37 3.74 -8.37
C ARG A 191 10.65 4.56 -8.28
N THR A 192 10.65 5.53 -7.37
CA THR A 192 11.78 6.42 -7.12
C THR A 192 11.79 6.84 -5.65
N VAL A 193 12.97 6.93 -5.03
CA VAL A 193 13.15 7.57 -3.72
C VAL A 193 13.97 8.84 -3.92
N TYR A 194 13.37 10.00 -3.65
CA TYR A 194 14.07 11.30 -3.73
C TYR A 194 14.97 11.52 -2.51
N GLY A 195 14.58 11.01 -1.34
CA GLY A 195 15.39 11.03 -0.13
C GLY A 195 14.62 11.47 1.11
N VAL A 196 15.36 11.82 2.15
CA VAL A 196 14.86 12.21 3.48
C VAL A 196 15.50 13.54 3.86
N ASP A 197 14.72 14.46 4.45
CA ASP A 197 15.29 15.63 5.11
C ASP A 197 15.62 15.27 6.57
N PRO A 198 16.89 15.29 6.99
CA PRO A 198 17.28 14.87 8.33
C PRO A 198 16.90 15.88 9.42
N GLU A 199 16.57 17.13 9.05
CA GLU A 199 16.21 18.20 9.99
C GLU A 199 14.69 18.27 10.19
N LEU A 200 13.90 17.81 9.21
CA LEU A 200 12.44 17.75 9.31
C LEU A 200 11.98 16.49 10.05
N VAL A 201 12.06 16.55 11.38
CA VAL A 201 11.66 15.46 12.28
C VAL A 201 10.27 15.72 12.84
N VAL A 202 9.38 14.72 12.76
CA VAL A 202 8.07 14.78 13.42
C VAL A 202 8.11 14.01 14.75
N GLN A 203 7.62 14.61 15.83
CA GLN A 203 7.45 13.92 17.11
C GLN A 203 6.12 13.15 17.05
N LEU A 204 6.18 11.83 17.21
CA LEU A 204 5.02 10.96 17.06
C LEU A 204 4.83 10.03 18.26
N ARG A 205 3.59 9.60 18.45
CA ARG A 205 3.22 8.50 19.33
C ARG A 205 2.85 7.30 18.48
N VAL A 206 3.18 6.11 18.98
CA VAL A 206 2.70 4.86 18.40
C VAL A 206 1.45 4.43 19.14
N GLU A 207 0.40 4.09 18.39
CA GLU A 207 -0.83 3.50 18.88
C GLU A 207 -0.98 2.08 18.33
N GLN A 208 -1.53 1.19 19.14
CA GLN A 208 -1.94 -0.13 18.68
C GLN A 208 -3.45 -0.15 18.42
N ARG A 209 -3.84 -0.60 17.23
CA ARG A 209 -5.24 -0.77 16.80
C ARG A 209 -5.44 -2.21 16.36
N GLY A 210 -5.92 -3.05 17.27
CA GLY A 210 -5.92 -4.51 17.07
C GLY A 210 -4.49 -5.04 16.88
N ALA A 211 -4.19 -5.59 15.71
CA ALA A 211 -2.86 -6.09 15.36
C ALA A 211 -1.98 -5.04 14.64
N GLU A 212 -2.51 -3.86 14.35
CA GLU A 212 -1.80 -2.82 13.60
C GLU A 212 -1.15 -1.79 14.54
N TYR A 213 -0.03 -1.24 14.10
CA TYR A 213 0.69 -0.16 14.77
C TYR A 213 0.64 1.09 13.90
N TRP A 214 0.22 2.20 14.49
CA TRP A 214 -0.02 3.46 13.81
C TRP A 214 0.80 4.56 14.45
N ALA A 215 1.47 5.38 13.63
CA ALA A 215 2.00 6.66 14.06
C ALA A 215 0.86 7.68 14.10
N VAL A 216 0.82 8.49 15.16
CA VAL A 216 -0.04 9.66 15.27
C VAL A 216 0.78 10.85 15.76
N TRP A 217 0.58 12.03 15.15
CA TRP A 217 1.21 13.27 15.56
C TRP A 217 0.32 14.48 15.26
N GLY A 218 0.71 15.65 15.77
CA GLY A 218 -0.15 16.84 15.82
C GLY A 218 -1.09 16.81 17.02
N ALA A 219 -2.20 17.55 16.98
CA ALA A 219 -3.16 17.57 18.09
C ALA A 219 -3.80 16.19 18.37
N LYS A 220 -3.85 15.29 17.38
CA LYS A 220 -4.27 13.89 17.49
C LYS A 220 -3.43 13.07 18.46
N ALA A 221 -2.16 13.44 18.68
CA ALA A 221 -1.32 12.78 19.70
C ALA A 221 -1.64 13.22 21.13
N LYS A 222 -2.42 14.31 21.33
CA LYS A 222 -2.82 14.80 22.65
C LYS A 222 -4.11 14.13 23.16
N GLU A 223 -4.84 13.45 22.29
CA GLU A 223 -6.02 12.68 22.68
C GLU A 223 -5.59 11.31 23.22
N ARG A 224 -5.76 11.14 24.53
CA ARG A 224 -5.57 9.86 25.21
C ARG A 224 -6.68 8.90 24.71
N PRO A 225 -6.40 7.61 24.45
CA PRO A 225 -7.49 6.66 24.25
C PRO A 225 -8.31 6.63 25.54
N LEU A 226 -9.64 6.67 25.41
CA LEU A 226 -10.57 6.41 26.50
C LEU A 226 -10.43 4.98 27.00
#